data_AF-A0A077WHK2-F1
#
_entry.id   AF-A0A077WHK2-F1
#
_cell.length_a   1.000
_cell.length_b   1.000
_cell.length_c   1.000
_cell.angle_alpha   90.00
_cell.angle_beta   90.00
_cell.angle_gamma   90.00
#
_symmetry.space_group_name_H-M   'P 1'
#
loop_
_entity.id
_entity.type
_entity.pdbx_description
1 polymer ?
#
loop_
_entity_poly.entity_id
_entity_poly.type
_entity_poly.pdbx_seq_one_letter_code
_entity_poly.pdbx_strand_id
1 'polypeptide(L)'
;MTIDSLIYRVNYTNTPVFELLVDNVAVMRRKNDSYMNATQILKAAGMEKTKRAKILDREVLIGDHQKVQGGFGKYQGTWIPLDKARQLAERHGIFHRIQPLLDIDPADYELYPEKDPTMSSKERKTTATVAAAAKSTVEASPMAATPFSTDTMLIDNESVDWTDHDTVNTNDAGDQHQQQQYALLVEAALGRVKNVELLVKQGADAGCTNHAGETALMQAVKHTHCYETKCFSRMLVALHDTILTVDRDGQSALHHAVAFAANDTNDKAYSASMYYIKQLVAYGQQALLSIKDINGDSAADIAMRSGLEAVAKVLLKSDPKQSCSTSSRSTSTKGRDIVSSVQQAVDSIDTEYIAQLRERDQALEKAQVQLRKATQQLQQLQTKLQQKELERQQQQHAELNIPPLSLLEQCNMTREQWLEEQMKLLQAQVTTHTQTRQVLSQQITQLQNRTSQTELQCKRLIAACCNLPVDKVDLLLDPLLAAVESDPPDESFQQVVGFMDGVKRKRHH
;
A
#
# COMPACT_ATOMS: atom_id res chain seq x y z
N MET A 1 -19.63 -24.18 3.20
CA MET A 1 -19.75 -23.11 2.19
C MET A 1 -18.35 -22.81 1.70
N THR A 2 -18.06 -23.20 0.46
CA THR A 2 -16.73 -23.20 -0.15
C THR A 2 -16.27 -21.77 -0.44
N ILE A 3 -15.22 -21.34 0.26
CA ILE A 3 -14.57 -20.04 0.10
C ILE A 3 -13.64 -20.16 -1.11
N ASP A 4 -14.16 -19.87 -2.32
CA ASP A 4 -13.37 -19.59 -3.53
C ASP A 4 -12.70 -18.19 -3.45
N SER A 5 -12.28 -17.77 -2.25
CA SER A 5 -11.79 -16.42 -1.97
C SER A 5 -10.28 -16.35 -2.02
N LEU A 6 -9.69 -16.48 -3.21
CA LEU A 6 -8.35 -15.93 -3.42
C LEU A 6 -8.49 -14.41 -3.45
N ILE A 7 -7.98 -13.75 -2.41
CA ILE A 7 -7.68 -12.32 -2.45
C ILE A 7 -6.47 -12.15 -3.36
N TYR A 8 -6.54 -11.19 -4.27
CA TYR A 8 -5.43 -10.85 -5.17
C TYR A 8 -4.92 -9.45 -4.85
N ARG A 9 -3.63 -9.23 -5.10
CA ARG A 9 -3.10 -7.87 -5.19
C ARG A 9 -3.16 -7.40 -6.64
N VAL A 10 -3.65 -6.19 -6.85
CA VAL A 10 -3.78 -5.58 -8.18
C VAL A 10 -3.32 -4.13 -8.09
N ASN A 11 -2.58 -3.65 -9.10
CA ASN A 11 -2.18 -2.26 -9.17
C ASN A 11 -2.94 -1.54 -10.28
N TYR A 12 -3.92 -0.71 -9.92
CA TYR A 12 -4.66 0.11 -10.87
C TYR A 12 -4.04 1.50 -10.95
N THR A 13 -3.36 1.83 -12.05
CA THR A 13 -2.82 3.18 -12.31
C THR A 13 -2.02 3.75 -11.12
N ASN A 14 -1.04 2.99 -10.62
CA ASN A 14 -0.22 3.31 -9.44
C ASN A 14 -0.97 3.35 -8.09
N THR A 15 -2.18 2.80 -8.02
CA THR A 15 -2.89 2.58 -6.76
C THR A 15 -2.91 1.07 -6.44
N PRO A 16 -2.08 0.60 -5.50
CA PRO A 16 -2.12 -0.79 -5.04
C PRO A 16 -3.39 -1.08 -4.25
N VAL A 17 -4.12 -2.12 -4.66
CA VAL A 17 -5.36 -2.58 -4.02
C VAL A 17 -5.35 -4.09 -3.78
N PHE A 18 -6.03 -4.50 -2.72
CA PHE A 18 -6.49 -5.86 -2.53
C PHE A 18 -7.84 -6.01 -3.24
N GLU A 19 -8.00 -7.05 -4.06
CA GLU A 19 -9.23 -7.40 -4.75
C GLU A 19 -9.78 -8.74 -4.25
N LEU A 20 -11.03 -8.75 -3.82
CA LEU A 20 -11.78 -9.95 -3.45
C LEU A 20 -13.00 -10.10 -4.35
N LEU A 21 -13.19 -11.28 -4.95
CA LEU A 21 -14.36 -11.57 -5.78
C LEU A 21 -15.50 -12.13 -4.91
N VAL A 22 -16.62 -11.39 -4.84
CA VAL A 22 -17.84 -11.80 -4.11
C VAL A 22 -19.02 -11.74 -5.09
N ASP A 23 -19.67 -12.88 -5.38
CA ASP A 23 -20.76 -12.99 -6.39
C ASP A 23 -20.45 -12.33 -7.73
N ASN A 24 -19.28 -12.63 -8.31
CA ASN A 24 -18.79 -12.01 -9.55
C ASN A 24 -18.63 -10.47 -9.47
N VAL A 25 -18.61 -9.90 -8.27
CA VAL A 25 -18.31 -8.49 -8.02
C VAL A 25 -16.95 -8.40 -7.35
N ALA A 26 -16.01 -7.73 -8.01
CA ALA A 26 -14.73 -7.37 -7.41
C ALA A 26 -14.94 -6.26 -6.36
N VAL A 27 -14.61 -6.55 -5.11
CA VAL A 27 -14.60 -5.61 -3.99
C VAL A 27 -13.14 -5.29 -3.67
N MET A 28 -12.82 -4.00 -3.59
CA MET A 28 -11.44 -3.51 -3.49
C MET A 28 -11.19 -2.75 -2.20
N ARG A 29 -9.98 -2.92 -1.66
CA ARG A 29 -9.42 -2.16 -0.54
C ARG A 29 -8.05 -1.61 -0.92
N ARG A 30 -7.80 -0.32 -0.72
CA ARG A 30 -6.49 0.30 -0.98
C ARG A 30 -5.46 -0.10 0.07
N LYS A 31 -4.23 -0.37 -0.38
CA LYS A 31 -3.09 -0.64 0.53
C LYS A 31 -2.71 0.59 1.36
N ASN A 32 -2.64 1.76 0.73
CA ASN A 32 -1.99 2.94 1.34
C ASN A 32 -2.77 3.53 2.51
N ASP A 33 -4.10 3.53 2.46
CA ASP A 33 -4.97 4.19 3.44
C ASP A 33 -6.11 3.30 3.95
N SER A 34 -6.15 2.03 3.52
CA SER A 34 -7.23 1.08 3.85
C SER A 34 -8.64 1.53 3.47
N TYR A 35 -8.81 2.50 2.57
CA TYR A 35 -10.13 2.86 2.07
C TYR A 35 -10.70 1.72 1.23
N MET A 36 -12.01 1.54 1.31
CA MET A 36 -12.75 0.53 0.55
C MET A 36 -13.77 1.16 -0.38
N ASN A 37 -14.04 0.52 -1.51
CA ASN A 37 -15.02 0.99 -2.47
C ASN A 37 -16.45 0.62 -2.01
N ALA A 38 -17.18 1.59 -1.45
CA ALA A 38 -18.55 1.45 -0.99
C ALA A 38 -19.50 1.03 -2.12
N THR A 39 -19.29 1.54 -3.34
CA THR A 39 -20.14 1.20 -4.50
C THR A 39 -20.05 -0.30 -4.82
N GLN A 40 -18.86 -0.88 -4.70
CA GLN A 40 -18.63 -2.32 -4.90
C GLN A 40 -19.22 -3.16 -3.77
N ILE A 41 -19.07 -2.74 -2.51
CA ILE A 41 -19.69 -3.41 -1.34
C ILE A 41 -21.21 -3.50 -1.52
N LEU A 42 -21.85 -2.39 -1.88
CA LEU A 42 -23.30 -2.33 -2.10
C LEU A 42 -23.74 -3.15 -3.33
N LYS A 43 -22.90 -3.25 -4.35
CA LYS A 43 -23.16 -4.09 -5.53
C LYS A 43 -23.05 -5.58 -5.18
N ALA A 44 -22.05 -5.96 -4.39
CA ALA A 44 -21.88 -7.33 -3.90
C ALA A 44 -23.00 -7.73 -2.92
N ALA A 45 -23.61 -6.77 -2.21
CA ALA A 45 -24.79 -6.97 -1.36
C ALA A 45 -26.09 -7.20 -2.17
N GLY A 46 -26.01 -7.30 -3.51
CA GLY A 46 -27.17 -7.56 -4.37
C GLY A 46 -28.08 -6.36 -4.60
N MET A 47 -27.67 -5.15 -4.21
CA MET A 47 -28.53 -3.97 -4.36
C MET A 47 -28.56 -3.45 -5.80
N GLU A 48 -29.76 -3.12 -6.28
CA GLU A 48 -29.99 -2.53 -7.60
C GLU A 48 -29.48 -1.09 -7.71
N LYS A 49 -29.14 -0.64 -8.93
CA LYS A 49 -28.51 0.65 -9.23
C LYS A 49 -29.20 1.84 -8.55
N THR A 50 -30.53 1.90 -8.60
CA THR A 50 -31.33 3.01 -8.04
C THR A 50 -31.32 3.02 -6.50
N LYS A 51 -31.33 1.85 -5.86
CA LYS A 51 -31.24 1.73 -4.39
C LYS A 51 -29.85 2.09 -3.90
N ARG A 52 -28.79 1.64 -4.60
CA ARG A 52 -27.40 2.00 -4.29
C ARG A 52 -27.17 3.52 -4.33
N ALA A 53 -27.69 4.21 -5.34
CA ALA A 53 -27.56 5.67 -5.44
C ALA A 53 -28.19 6.40 -4.24
N LYS A 54 -29.40 6.00 -3.83
CA LYS A 54 -30.08 6.59 -2.65
C LYS A 54 -29.31 6.37 -1.35
N ILE A 55 -28.73 5.19 -1.16
CA ILE A 55 -27.96 4.85 0.04
C ILE A 55 -26.61 5.57 0.03
N LEU A 56 -25.96 5.65 -1.13
CA LEU A 56 -24.73 6.44 -1.27
C LEU A 56 -24.99 7.90 -0.87
N ASP A 57 -26.04 8.52 -1.41
CA ASP A 57 -26.36 9.93 -1.13
C ASP A 57 -26.79 10.19 0.32
N ARG A 58 -27.55 9.27 0.94
CA ARG A 58 -28.06 9.45 2.32
C ARG A 58 -27.10 9.05 3.42
N GLU A 59 -26.23 8.08 3.21
CA GLU A 59 -25.44 7.48 4.31
C GLU A 59 -23.93 7.56 4.08
N VAL A 60 -23.51 7.46 2.81
CA VAL A 60 -22.09 7.33 2.47
C VAL A 60 -21.45 8.70 2.21
N LEU A 61 -22.15 9.59 1.50
CA LEU A 61 -21.70 10.96 1.22
C LEU A 61 -21.74 11.89 2.44
N ILE A 62 -22.42 11.48 3.51
CA ILE A 62 -22.43 12.22 4.78
C ILE A 62 -21.19 11.78 5.59
N GLY A 63 -20.16 12.63 5.63
CA GLY A 63 -18.87 12.38 6.32
C GLY A 63 -17.72 12.07 5.35
N ASP A 64 -16.62 11.51 5.85
CA ASP A 64 -15.40 11.30 5.06
C ASP A 64 -15.61 10.27 3.93
N HIS A 65 -15.37 10.69 2.70
CA HIS A 65 -15.48 9.88 1.50
C HIS A 65 -14.67 10.49 0.35
N GLN A 66 -14.33 9.67 -0.63
CA GLN A 66 -13.65 10.11 -1.86
C GLN A 66 -14.38 9.57 -3.09
N LYS A 67 -14.77 10.46 -4.00
CA LYS A 67 -15.36 10.08 -5.28
C LYS A 67 -14.26 9.96 -6.34
N VAL A 68 -14.15 8.78 -6.94
CA VAL A 68 -13.26 8.55 -8.09
C VAL A 68 -14.13 8.43 -9.33
N GLN A 69 -14.15 9.50 -10.14
CA GLN A 69 -14.93 9.64 -11.37
C GLN A 69 -13.98 9.87 -12.56
N GLY A 70 -13.29 8.81 -12.99
CA GLY A 70 -12.28 8.84 -14.06
C GLY A 70 -11.34 7.63 -13.98
N GLY A 71 -10.66 7.30 -15.08
CA GLY A 71 -9.70 6.17 -15.14
C GLY A 71 -10.36 4.79 -15.33
N PHE A 72 -9.62 3.72 -15.00
CA PHE A 72 -10.02 2.33 -15.25
C PHE A 72 -11.37 1.99 -14.62
N GLY A 73 -12.34 1.55 -15.42
CA GLY A 73 -13.75 1.46 -15.03
C GLY A 73 -14.04 0.58 -13.80
N LYS A 74 -13.22 -0.45 -13.53
CA LYS A 74 -13.39 -1.31 -12.34
C LYS A 74 -13.07 -0.60 -11.02
N TYR A 75 -12.19 0.41 -11.04
CA TYR A 75 -11.73 1.15 -9.86
C TYR A 75 -12.63 2.34 -9.50
N GLN A 76 -13.53 2.74 -10.39
CA GLN A 76 -14.45 3.87 -10.18
C GLN A 76 -15.46 3.60 -9.07
N GLY A 77 -15.80 4.64 -8.31
CA GLY A 77 -16.79 4.55 -7.22
C GLY A 77 -16.56 5.53 -6.08
N THR A 78 -17.34 5.35 -5.02
CA THR A 78 -17.20 6.10 -3.77
C THR A 78 -16.37 5.27 -2.81
N TRP A 79 -15.23 5.81 -2.39
CA TRP A 79 -14.30 5.21 -1.45
C TRP A 79 -14.52 5.76 -0.05
N ILE A 80 -14.55 4.90 0.96
CA ILE A 80 -14.78 5.27 2.36
C ILE A 80 -13.75 4.61 3.29
N PRO A 81 -13.49 5.19 4.48
CA PRO A 81 -12.63 4.58 5.49
C PRO A 81 -13.10 3.18 5.92
N LEU A 82 -12.15 2.35 6.38
CA LEU A 82 -12.39 0.95 6.76
C LEU A 82 -13.50 0.79 7.80
N ASP A 83 -13.52 1.63 8.84
CA ASP A 83 -14.53 1.56 9.90
C ASP A 83 -15.95 1.80 9.38
N LYS A 84 -16.08 2.76 8.45
CA LYS A 84 -17.37 3.07 7.81
C LYS A 84 -17.78 1.95 6.85
N ALA A 85 -16.82 1.33 6.16
CA ALA A 85 -17.05 0.17 5.31
C ALA A 85 -17.53 -1.05 6.11
N ARG A 86 -16.96 -1.29 7.30
CA ARG A 86 -17.38 -2.34 8.24
C ARG A 86 -18.85 -2.16 8.64
N GLN A 87 -19.23 -0.97 9.12
CA GLN A 87 -20.62 -0.66 9.50
C GLN A 87 -21.60 -0.74 8.31
N LEU A 88 -21.18 -0.35 7.12
CA LEU A 88 -22.00 -0.45 5.91
C LEU A 88 -22.23 -1.92 5.54
N ALA A 89 -21.21 -2.76 5.67
CA ALA A 89 -21.29 -4.18 5.37
C ALA A 89 -22.16 -4.96 6.38
N GLU A 90 -22.10 -4.59 7.66
CA GLU A 90 -22.96 -5.14 8.73
C GLU A 90 -24.43 -4.80 8.50
N ARG A 91 -24.75 -3.52 8.23
CA ARG A 91 -26.12 -3.07 7.97
C ARG A 91 -26.78 -3.76 6.78
N HIS A 92 -26.00 -4.09 5.75
CA HIS A 92 -26.49 -4.75 4.54
C HIS A 92 -26.25 -6.26 4.51
N GLY A 93 -25.81 -6.87 5.63
CA GLY A 93 -25.69 -8.32 5.75
C GLY A 93 -24.61 -8.97 4.87
N ILE A 94 -23.62 -8.19 4.39
CA ILE A 94 -22.50 -8.69 3.58
C ILE A 94 -21.20 -8.83 4.36
N PHE A 95 -21.17 -8.42 5.63
CA PHE A 95 -19.98 -8.45 6.50
C PHE A 95 -19.21 -9.77 6.41
N HIS A 96 -19.85 -10.91 6.65
CA HIS A 96 -19.20 -12.23 6.64
C HIS A 96 -18.53 -12.60 5.31
N ARG A 97 -18.96 -12.00 4.19
CA ARG A 97 -18.47 -12.33 2.84
C ARG A 97 -17.25 -11.51 2.45
N ILE A 98 -17.17 -10.29 2.95
CA ILE A 98 -16.02 -9.40 2.74
C ILE A 98 -15.09 -9.35 3.95
N GLN A 99 -15.40 -10.08 5.03
CA GLN A 99 -14.59 -10.17 6.24
C GLN A 99 -13.12 -10.48 5.96
N PRO A 100 -12.76 -11.42 5.05
CA PRO A 100 -11.36 -11.66 4.71
C PRO A 100 -10.64 -10.42 4.19
N LEU A 101 -11.35 -9.49 3.53
CA LEU A 101 -10.79 -8.22 3.02
C LEU A 101 -10.74 -7.12 4.11
N LEU A 102 -11.66 -7.16 5.07
CA LEU A 102 -11.73 -6.22 6.20
C LEU A 102 -10.61 -6.45 7.21
N ASP A 103 -10.22 -7.71 7.42
CA ASP A 103 -9.26 -8.10 8.46
C ASP A 103 -7.82 -8.24 7.93
N ILE A 104 -7.56 -7.95 6.65
CA ILE A 104 -6.20 -7.95 6.07
C ILE A 104 -5.34 -6.87 6.72
N ASP A 105 -4.11 -7.23 7.07
CA ASP A 105 -3.06 -6.28 7.37
C ASP A 105 -2.47 -5.70 6.07
N PRO A 106 -2.48 -4.37 5.84
CA PRO A 106 -1.81 -3.76 4.70
C PRO A 106 -0.32 -4.15 4.54
N ALA A 107 0.35 -4.58 5.61
CA ALA A 107 1.72 -5.08 5.58
C ALA A 107 1.87 -6.39 4.77
N ASP A 108 0.82 -7.22 4.73
CA ASP A 108 0.82 -8.52 4.06
C ASP A 108 0.62 -8.41 2.54
N TYR A 109 0.58 -7.20 1.97
CA TYR A 109 0.31 -6.97 0.55
C TYR A 109 1.19 -7.80 -0.40
N GLU A 110 2.45 -8.02 -0.05
CA GLU A 110 3.40 -8.79 -0.88
C GLU A 110 3.18 -10.31 -0.78
N LEU A 111 2.39 -10.80 0.18
CA LEU A 111 2.11 -12.23 0.39
C LEU A 111 0.96 -12.75 -0.49
N TYR A 112 0.18 -11.86 -1.10
CA TYR A 112 -0.96 -12.22 -1.95
C TYR A 112 -0.58 -12.32 -3.43
N PRO A 113 -1.18 -13.26 -4.19
CA PRO A 113 -0.89 -13.45 -5.61
C PRO A 113 -1.24 -12.20 -6.43
N GLU A 114 -0.34 -11.85 -7.34
CA GLU A 114 -0.53 -10.74 -8.27
C GLU A 114 -1.52 -11.12 -9.38
N LYS A 115 -2.41 -10.19 -9.71
CA LYS A 115 -3.37 -10.36 -10.78
C LYS A 115 -3.35 -9.13 -11.69
N ASP A 116 -3.27 -9.37 -12.99
CA ASP A 116 -3.29 -8.31 -13.97
C ASP A 116 -4.64 -7.57 -14.01
N PRO A 117 -4.63 -6.23 -14.05
CA PRO A 117 -5.83 -5.40 -14.01
C PRO A 117 -6.76 -5.62 -15.22
N THR A 118 -6.22 -6.13 -16.33
CA THR A 118 -6.89 -6.32 -17.63
C THR A 118 -7.55 -7.69 -17.81
N MET A 119 -7.26 -8.67 -16.96
CA MET A 119 -7.81 -10.02 -17.12
C MET A 119 -9.33 -10.03 -16.85
N SER A 120 -10.09 -10.33 -17.91
CA SER A 120 -11.54 -10.51 -17.92
C SER A 120 -11.86 -12.00 -17.88
N SER A 121 -12.86 -12.38 -17.10
CA SER A 121 -13.35 -13.73 -16.90
C SER A 121 -13.79 -14.40 -18.21
N LYS A 122 -12.85 -14.98 -18.98
CA LYS A 122 -13.17 -15.87 -20.12
C LYS A 122 -12.47 -17.22 -20.09
N GLU A 123 -11.53 -17.47 -19.16
CA GLU A 123 -10.85 -18.75 -19.03
C GLU A 123 -11.30 -19.48 -17.76
N ARG A 124 -12.47 -20.13 -17.83
CA ARG A 124 -12.84 -21.21 -16.90
C ARG A 124 -13.42 -22.36 -17.70
N LYS A 125 -12.56 -23.07 -18.42
CA LYS A 125 -12.89 -24.37 -19.04
C LYS A 125 -11.69 -25.32 -19.16
N THR A 126 -10.74 -25.32 -18.21
CA THR A 126 -9.61 -26.26 -18.27
C THR A 126 -9.02 -26.64 -16.90
N THR A 127 -9.85 -26.85 -15.87
CA THR A 127 -9.35 -27.50 -14.63
C THR A 127 -10.45 -28.34 -13.96
N ALA A 128 -10.89 -29.38 -14.66
CA ALA A 128 -11.65 -30.49 -14.07
C ALA A 128 -11.01 -31.80 -14.53
N THR A 129 -9.75 -32.05 -14.15
CA THR A 129 -9.09 -33.33 -14.46
C THR A 129 -7.90 -33.70 -13.56
N VAL A 130 -7.65 -32.99 -12.45
CA VAL A 130 -6.49 -33.30 -11.58
C VAL A 130 -6.87 -33.67 -10.14
N ALA A 131 -8.16 -33.77 -9.81
CA ALA A 131 -8.61 -34.13 -8.45
C ALA A 131 -8.70 -35.65 -8.17
N ALA A 132 -8.09 -36.50 -9.00
CA ALA A 132 -8.24 -37.95 -8.91
C ALA A 132 -6.93 -38.73 -9.11
N ALA A 133 -5.85 -38.36 -8.42
CA ALA A 133 -4.67 -39.23 -8.28
C ALA A 133 -3.74 -38.76 -7.14
N ALA A 134 -4.05 -39.08 -5.89
CA ALA A 134 -3.06 -39.20 -4.81
C ALA A 134 -3.70 -39.80 -3.54
N LYS A 135 -3.85 -41.12 -3.51
CA LYS A 135 -3.87 -41.91 -2.27
C LYS A 135 -2.68 -42.87 -2.34
N SER A 136 -1.90 -42.89 -1.26
CA SER A 136 -0.95 -43.92 -0.78
C SER A 136 0.53 -43.53 -0.67
N THR A 137 0.94 -43.48 0.60
CA THR A 137 2.12 -44.12 1.23
C THR A 137 3.54 -43.54 1.08
N VAL A 138 3.95 -42.83 2.14
CA VAL A 138 4.95 -43.20 3.19
C VAL A 138 6.44 -43.39 2.81
N GLU A 139 7.25 -42.51 3.46
CA GLU A 139 8.58 -42.69 4.10
C GLU A 139 9.88 -42.05 3.52
N ALA A 140 10.58 -41.42 4.48
CA ALA A 140 12.00 -41.03 4.59
C ALA A 140 12.52 -39.71 3.94
N SER A 141 12.98 -38.80 4.81
CA SER A 141 13.92 -37.69 4.53
C SER A 141 15.38 -38.14 4.84
N PRO A 142 16.44 -37.29 4.74
CA PRO A 142 16.59 -35.96 4.09
C PRO A 142 17.87 -35.83 3.22
N MET A 143 17.90 -34.89 2.25
CA MET A 143 19.06 -34.00 2.02
C MET A 143 18.81 -32.97 0.89
N ALA A 144 19.49 -31.84 1.03
CA ALA A 144 19.33 -30.59 0.31
C ALA A 144 19.68 -30.64 -1.19
N ALA A 145 18.93 -29.89 -2.00
CA ALA A 145 19.44 -28.90 -2.96
C ALA A 145 18.24 -28.26 -3.71
N THR A 146 18.28 -26.93 -3.83
CA THR A 146 17.36 -26.08 -4.58
C THR A 146 17.31 -26.44 -6.07
N PRO A 147 16.17 -26.25 -6.75
CA PRO A 147 16.18 -25.94 -8.17
C PRO A 147 15.58 -24.55 -8.45
N PHE A 148 16.36 -23.78 -9.19
CA PHE A 148 15.94 -22.63 -9.97
C PHE A 148 15.05 -23.18 -11.10
N SER A 149 13.74 -22.93 -11.05
CA SER A 149 12.82 -23.33 -12.11
C SER A 149 12.60 -22.13 -13.02
N THR A 150 13.21 -22.20 -14.20
CA THR A 150 12.86 -21.41 -15.39
C THR A 150 11.44 -21.78 -15.80
N ASP A 151 10.49 -20.86 -15.63
CA ASP A 151 9.20 -20.92 -16.29
C ASP A 151 9.06 -19.68 -17.18
N THR A 152 9.42 -19.89 -18.45
CA THR A 152 9.19 -18.96 -19.55
C THR A 152 7.70 -18.89 -19.81
N MET A 153 7.06 -17.75 -19.50
CA MET A 153 5.75 -17.41 -20.04
C MET A 153 5.89 -16.53 -21.28
N LEU A 154 5.17 -16.98 -22.30
CA LEU A 154 4.88 -16.39 -23.59
C LEU A 154 4.54 -14.89 -23.46
N ILE A 155 5.29 -14.06 -24.17
CA ILE A 155 4.95 -12.65 -24.41
C ILE A 155 4.30 -12.56 -25.78
N ASP A 156 3.11 -11.98 -25.81
CA ASP A 156 2.39 -11.63 -27.02
C ASP A 156 3.21 -10.67 -27.88
N ASN A 157 3.35 -11.10 -29.13
CA ASN A 157 4.16 -10.57 -30.19
C ASN A 157 3.59 -9.24 -30.73
N GLU A 158 4.16 -8.11 -30.34
CA GLU A 158 4.19 -6.92 -31.20
C GLU A 158 5.52 -6.90 -31.96
N SER A 159 5.51 -7.57 -33.12
CA SER A 159 6.33 -7.35 -34.32
C SER A 159 7.80 -6.98 -34.09
N VAL A 160 8.61 -7.95 -33.70
CA VAL A 160 10.02 -7.98 -34.08
C VAL A 160 10.21 -9.16 -35.04
N ASP A 161 10.23 -8.88 -36.34
CA ASP A 161 10.52 -9.84 -37.38
C ASP A 161 12.01 -10.22 -37.33
N TRP A 162 12.32 -11.41 -36.83
CA TRP A 162 13.56 -12.11 -37.14
C TRP A 162 13.23 -13.57 -37.45
N THR A 163 13.44 -13.91 -38.71
CA THR A 163 13.19 -15.19 -39.36
C THR A 163 13.92 -16.37 -38.70
N ASP A 164 13.18 -17.48 -38.61
CA ASP A 164 13.57 -18.90 -38.50
C ASP A 164 15.02 -19.22 -38.11
N HIS A 165 15.21 -19.72 -36.89
CA HIS A 165 16.19 -20.78 -36.64
C HIS A 165 15.65 -21.79 -35.62
N ASP A 166 15.63 -23.04 -36.07
CA ASP A 166 15.16 -24.22 -35.36
C ASP A 166 15.79 -24.40 -33.97
N THR A 167 14.95 -24.86 -33.05
CA THR A 167 15.34 -25.30 -31.71
C THR A 167 16.18 -26.58 -31.80
N VAL A 168 17.50 -26.45 -31.65
CA VAL A 168 18.40 -27.58 -31.40
C VAL A 168 18.78 -27.60 -29.93
N ASN A 169 18.40 -28.70 -29.29
CA ASN A 169 18.79 -29.10 -27.95
C ASN A 169 20.24 -29.61 -27.97
N THR A 170 21.19 -28.89 -27.38
CA THR A 170 22.56 -29.41 -27.12
C THR A 170 23.10 -28.93 -25.78
N ASN A 171 23.39 -29.91 -24.91
CA ASN A 171 24.16 -29.74 -23.68
C ASN A 171 25.65 -29.64 -24.02
N ASP A 172 26.11 -28.49 -24.55
CA ASP A 172 27.54 -28.20 -24.72
C ASP A 172 27.92 -26.95 -23.90
N ALA A 173 29.06 -26.98 -23.22
CA ALA A 173 29.51 -25.90 -22.33
C ALA A 173 29.79 -24.59 -23.10
N GLY A 174 29.96 -24.66 -24.43
CA GLY A 174 30.04 -23.50 -25.31
C GLY A 174 28.73 -22.73 -25.48
N ASP A 175 27.58 -23.41 -25.44
CA ASP A 175 26.25 -22.79 -25.63
C ASP A 175 25.83 -21.94 -24.42
N GLN A 176 26.28 -22.31 -23.22
CA GLN A 176 25.97 -21.55 -21.99
C GLN A 176 26.58 -20.15 -22.02
N HIS A 177 27.80 -19.99 -22.52
CA HIS A 177 28.45 -18.67 -22.65
C HIS A 177 27.72 -17.78 -23.65
N GLN A 178 27.28 -18.35 -24.78
CA GLN A 178 26.54 -17.59 -25.80
C GLN A 178 25.13 -17.21 -25.32
N GLN A 179 24.46 -18.09 -24.58
CA GLN A 179 23.19 -17.78 -23.92
C GLN A 179 23.35 -16.69 -22.84
N GLN A 180 24.42 -16.74 -22.05
CA GLN A 180 24.69 -15.74 -21.01
C GLN A 180 25.00 -14.36 -21.60
N GLN A 181 25.74 -14.31 -22.71
CA GLN A 181 26.01 -13.08 -23.47
C GLN A 181 24.72 -12.51 -24.07
N TYR A 182 23.89 -13.33 -24.70
CA TYR A 182 22.60 -12.89 -25.24
C TYR A 182 21.65 -12.41 -24.15
N ALA A 183 21.62 -13.09 -22.99
CA ALA A 183 20.87 -12.66 -21.83
C ALA A 183 21.32 -11.28 -21.33
N LEU A 184 22.63 -11.00 -21.31
CA LEU A 184 23.16 -9.69 -20.90
C LEU A 184 22.63 -8.57 -21.80
N LEU A 185 22.60 -8.78 -23.13
CA LEU A 185 22.08 -7.80 -24.09
C LEU A 185 20.58 -7.55 -23.89
N VAL A 186 19.78 -8.61 -23.74
CA VAL A 186 18.33 -8.52 -23.54
C VAL A 186 17.98 -7.85 -22.21
N GLU A 187 18.65 -8.22 -21.12
CA GLU A 187 18.41 -7.63 -19.80
C GLU A 187 18.79 -6.14 -19.76
N ALA A 188 19.80 -5.73 -20.52
CA ALA A 188 20.16 -4.33 -20.70
C ALA A 188 19.10 -3.56 -21.50
N ALA A 189 18.56 -4.14 -22.59
CA ALA A 189 17.46 -3.57 -23.37
C ALA A 189 16.18 -3.36 -22.55
N LEU A 190 15.91 -4.27 -21.60
CA LEU A 190 14.76 -4.21 -20.68
C LEU A 190 15.00 -3.31 -19.45
N GLY A 191 16.20 -2.75 -19.27
CA GLY A 191 16.53 -1.88 -18.14
C GLY A 191 16.64 -2.60 -16.78
N ARG A 192 16.84 -3.92 -16.77
CA ARG A 192 16.93 -4.74 -15.55
C ARG A 192 18.34 -4.72 -14.95
N VAL A 193 18.77 -3.56 -14.44
CA VAL A 193 20.16 -3.32 -13.98
C VAL A 193 20.65 -4.34 -12.94
N LYS A 194 19.78 -4.82 -12.04
CA LYS A 194 20.18 -5.83 -11.03
C LYS A 194 20.65 -7.14 -11.68
N ASN A 195 19.98 -7.56 -12.75
CA ASN A 195 20.33 -8.78 -13.46
C ASN A 195 21.62 -8.59 -14.27
N VAL A 196 21.80 -7.42 -14.88
CA VAL A 196 23.06 -7.03 -15.54
C VAL A 196 24.23 -7.05 -14.54
N GLU A 197 24.08 -6.43 -13.37
CA GLU A 197 25.10 -6.45 -12.31
C GLU A 197 25.44 -7.87 -11.84
N LEU A 198 24.44 -8.76 -11.75
CA LEU A 198 24.64 -10.17 -11.37
C LEU A 198 25.35 -10.96 -12.46
N LEU A 199 24.97 -10.78 -13.73
CA LEU A 199 25.59 -11.47 -14.86
C LEU A 199 27.06 -11.05 -15.04
N VAL A 200 27.36 -9.76 -14.92
CA VAL A 200 28.74 -9.26 -14.94
C VAL A 200 29.56 -9.83 -13.76
N LYS A 201 28.97 -9.91 -12.55
CA LYS A 201 29.62 -10.57 -11.40
C LYS A 201 29.87 -12.06 -11.60
N GLN A 202 29.02 -12.73 -12.37
CA GLN A 202 29.17 -14.13 -12.75
C GLN A 202 30.19 -14.35 -13.88
N GLY A 203 30.86 -13.30 -14.35
CA GLY A 203 31.88 -13.38 -15.39
C GLY A 203 31.33 -13.28 -16.81
N ALA A 204 30.11 -12.78 -17.01
CA ALA A 204 29.65 -12.42 -18.34
C ALA A 204 30.52 -11.29 -18.91
N ASP A 205 30.99 -11.47 -20.15
CA ASP A 205 31.77 -10.46 -20.85
C ASP A 205 30.90 -9.22 -21.13
N ALA A 206 31.24 -8.10 -20.52
CA ALA A 206 30.55 -6.83 -20.74
C ALA A 206 30.64 -6.39 -22.21
N GLY A 207 31.76 -6.71 -22.88
CA GLY A 207 32.02 -6.38 -24.29
C GLY A 207 31.32 -7.28 -25.31
N CYS A 208 30.41 -8.17 -24.87
CA CYS A 208 29.68 -9.01 -25.80
C CYS A 208 28.80 -8.16 -26.74
N THR A 209 28.73 -8.61 -27.99
CA THR A 209 28.05 -7.91 -29.08
C THR A 209 27.09 -8.84 -29.82
N ASN A 210 26.04 -8.28 -30.40
CA ASN A 210 25.14 -9.02 -31.28
C ASN A 210 25.73 -9.18 -32.70
N HIS A 211 24.95 -9.77 -33.60
CA HIS A 211 25.32 -9.90 -35.01
C HIS A 211 25.56 -8.57 -35.73
N ALA A 212 25.09 -7.44 -35.19
CA ALA A 212 25.37 -6.10 -35.71
C ALA A 212 26.59 -5.42 -35.04
N GLY A 213 27.25 -6.08 -34.08
CA GLY A 213 28.34 -5.49 -33.31
C GLY A 213 27.87 -4.59 -32.16
N GLU A 214 26.57 -4.54 -31.86
CA GLU A 214 26.01 -3.67 -30.83
C GLU A 214 26.23 -4.28 -29.44
N THR A 215 26.77 -3.49 -28.51
CA THR A 215 26.96 -3.92 -27.12
C THR A 215 25.67 -3.81 -26.29
N ALA A 216 25.66 -4.42 -25.10
CA ALA A 216 24.56 -4.30 -24.14
C ALA A 216 24.21 -2.82 -23.81
N LEU A 217 25.21 -1.94 -23.77
CA LEU A 217 25.00 -0.50 -23.54
C LEU A 217 24.28 0.16 -24.72
N MET A 218 24.62 -0.20 -25.96
CA MET A 218 23.95 0.31 -27.16
C MET A 218 22.48 -0.15 -27.21
N GLN A 219 22.21 -1.42 -26.85
CA GLN A 219 20.83 -1.92 -26.74
C GLN A 219 20.01 -1.16 -25.69
N ALA A 220 20.60 -0.85 -24.55
CA ALA A 220 19.90 -0.12 -23.47
C ALA A 220 19.43 1.28 -23.89
N VAL A 221 20.16 1.93 -24.81
CA VAL A 221 19.87 3.29 -25.30
C VAL A 221 18.79 3.29 -26.40
N LYS A 222 18.63 2.19 -27.12
CA LYS A 222 17.60 2.02 -28.17
C LYS A 222 16.17 1.82 -27.63
N HIS A 223 16.00 1.76 -26.31
CA HIS A 223 14.70 1.56 -25.66
C HIS A 223 14.45 2.56 -24.52
N THR A 224 13.18 2.77 -24.15
CA THR A 224 12.78 3.76 -23.11
C THR A 224 12.83 3.22 -21.68
N HIS A 225 13.03 1.92 -21.46
CA HIS A 225 12.94 1.28 -20.15
C HIS A 225 13.91 1.86 -19.10
N CYS A 226 15.15 2.14 -19.50
CA CYS A 226 16.15 2.74 -18.62
C CYS A 226 15.78 4.18 -18.21
N TYR A 227 15.07 4.91 -19.07
CA TYR A 227 14.54 6.24 -18.80
C TYR A 227 13.32 6.19 -17.87
N GLU A 228 12.44 5.21 -18.02
CA GLU A 228 11.24 5.06 -17.19
C GLU A 228 11.59 4.69 -15.75
N THR A 229 12.55 3.77 -15.59
CA THR A 229 13.02 3.29 -14.29
C THR A 229 14.15 4.13 -13.68
N LYS A 230 14.65 5.14 -14.42
CA LYS A 230 15.76 6.03 -14.01
C LYS A 230 17.01 5.26 -13.55
N CYS A 231 17.30 4.15 -14.20
CA CYS A 231 18.37 3.24 -13.80
C CYS A 231 19.65 3.37 -14.65
N PHE A 232 19.64 4.21 -15.69
CA PHE A 232 20.72 4.30 -16.68
C PHE A 232 22.08 4.69 -16.08
N SER A 233 22.12 5.58 -15.08
CA SER A 233 23.37 5.93 -14.40
C SER A 233 24.04 4.72 -13.73
N ARG A 234 23.25 3.78 -13.18
CA ARG A 234 23.78 2.53 -12.62
C ARG A 234 24.19 1.56 -13.72
N MET A 235 23.45 1.51 -14.82
CA MET A 235 23.83 0.72 -16.00
C MET A 235 25.21 1.12 -16.53
N LEU A 236 25.49 2.42 -16.60
CA LEU A 236 26.81 2.94 -17.02
C LEU A 236 27.94 2.50 -16.10
N VAL A 237 27.71 2.41 -14.78
CA VAL A 237 28.72 1.90 -13.84
C VAL A 237 28.99 0.41 -14.07
N ALA A 238 27.94 -0.38 -14.33
CA ALA A 238 28.09 -1.81 -14.58
C ALA A 238 28.78 -2.11 -15.91
N LEU A 239 28.57 -1.28 -16.93
CA LEU A 239 29.09 -1.46 -18.31
C LEU A 239 30.13 -0.40 -18.69
N HIS A 240 30.92 0.08 -17.73
CA HIS A 240 31.82 1.21 -17.96
C HIS A 240 32.89 0.92 -19.04
N ASP A 241 33.35 -0.33 -19.15
CA ASP A 241 34.36 -0.75 -20.11
C ASP A 241 33.88 -0.67 -21.58
N THR A 242 32.57 -0.66 -21.81
CA THR A 242 31.97 -0.70 -23.15
C THR A 242 31.54 0.67 -23.67
N ILE A 243 31.90 1.76 -22.98
CA ILE A 243 31.44 3.10 -23.36
C ILE A 243 32.07 3.57 -24.66
N LEU A 244 33.35 3.24 -24.88
CA LEU A 244 34.12 3.66 -26.05
C LEU A 244 34.08 2.64 -27.19
N THR A 245 33.42 1.49 -27.00
CA THR A 245 33.27 0.49 -28.06
C THR A 245 32.34 0.99 -29.14
N VAL A 246 32.62 0.60 -30.38
CA VAL A 246 31.82 0.92 -31.55
C VAL A 246 31.25 -0.37 -32.16
N ASP A 247 30.12 -0.25 -32.82
CA ASP A 247 29.52 -1.35 -33.56
C ASP A 247 30.19 -1.54 -34.95
N ARG A 248 29.58 -2.38 -35.80
CA ARG A 248 30.08 -2.63 -37.17
C ARG A 248 30.07 -1.39 -38.07
N ASP A 249 29.19 -0.42 -37.79
CA ASP A 249 29.06 0.84 -38.52
C ASP A 249 29.90 1.96 -37.89
N GLY A 250 30.77 1.63 -36.93
CA GLY A 250 31.59 2.61 -36.22
C GLY A 250 30.77 3.50 -35.26
N GLN A 251 29.52 3.16 -35.00
CA GLN A 251 28.63 3.94 -34.16
C GLN A 251 28.83 3.58 -32.68
N SER A 252 29.05 4.60 -31.86
CA SER A 252 29.06 4.46 -30.40
C SER A 252 27.65 4.53 -29.82
N ALA A 253 27.50 4.21 -28.52
CA ALA A 253 26.23 4.37 -27.81
C ALA A 253 25.64 5.80 -27.91
N LEU A 254 26.48 6.82 -28.13
CA LEU A 254 26.05 8.19 -28.32
C LEU A 254 25.38 8.42 -29.69
N HIS A 255 25.90 7.79 -30.75
CA HIS A 255 25.31 7.84 -32.08
C HIS A 255 23.93 7.16 -32.09
N HIS A 256 23.82 6.00 -31.43
CA HIS A 256 22.56 5.30 -31.22
C HIS A 256 21.54 6.13 -30.42
N ALA A 257 21.98 6.89 -29.41
CA ALA A 257 21.09 7.78 -28.66
C ALA A 257 20.50 8.88 -29.54
N VAL A 258 21.32 9.50 -30.38
CA VAL A 258 20.90 10.56 -31.31
C VAL A 258 19.98 9.98 -32.39
N ALA A 259 20.34 8.82 -32.96
CA ALA A 259 19.51 8.12 -33.93
C ALA A 259 18.14 7.71 -33.34
N PHE A 260 18.11 7.30 -32.07
CA PHE A 260 16.86 6.98 -31.37
C PHE A 260 15.92 8.19 -31.26
N ALA A 261 16.46 9.39 -31.01
CA ALA A 261 15.67 10.63 -31.04
C ALA A 261 15.21 11.03 -32.46
N ALA A 262 15.97 10.67 -33.49
CA ALA A 262 15.65 11.02 -34.87
C ALA A 262 14.63 10.07 -35.52
N ASN A 263 14.69 8.77 -35.16
CA ASN A 263 13.89 7.73 -35.78
C ASN A 263 12.50 7.56 -35.16
N ASP A 264 12.37 7.86 -33.86
CA ASP A 264 11.10 7.70 -33.14
C ASP A 264 10.39 9.07 -33.03
N THR A 265 9.17 9.14 -33.56
CA THR A 265 8.33 10.35 -33.53
C THR A 265 7.61 10.55 -32.19
N ASN A 266 7.81 9.64 -31.23
CA ASN A 266 7.20 9.72 -29.92
C ASN A 266 7.92 10.74 -29.01
N ASP A 267 7.16 11.67 -28.42
CA ASP A 267 7.65 12.65 -27.44
C ASP A 267 8.45 11.99 -26.27
N LYS A 268 8.09 10.75 -25.93
CA LYS A 268 8.79 9.96 -24.91
C LYS A 268 10.18 9.55 -25.34
N ALA A 269 10.38 9.21 -26.61
CA ALA A 269 11.67 8.77 -27.14
C ALA A 269 12.68 9.92 -27.17
N TYR A 270 12.25 11.12 -27.58
CA TYR A 270 13.08 12.32 -27.51
C TYR A 270 13.52 12.62 -26.07
N SER A 271 12.59 12.54 -25.11
CA SER A 271 12.87 12.76 -23.69
C SER A 271 13.84 11.72 -23.11
N ALA A 272 13.69 10.45 -23.52
CA ALA A 272 14.57 9.35 -23.13
C ALA A 272 15.98 9.52 -23.72
N SER A 273 16.08 9.80 -25.02
CA SER A 273 17.34 10.08 -25.70
C SER A 273 18.08 11.25 -25.05
N MET A 274 17.40 12.37 -24.79
CA MET A 274 18.03 13.51 -24.11
C MET A 274 18.53 13.18 -22.70
N TYR A 275 17.84 12.29 -21.98
CA TYR A 275 18.33 11.77 -20.70
C TYR A 275 19.59 10.91 -20.88
N TYR A 276 19.58 9.97 -21.83
CA TYR A 276 20.74 9.12 -22.11
C TYR A 276 21.97 9.92 -22.56
N ILE A 277 21.79 10.88 -23.47
CA ILE A 277 22.86 11.76 -23.96
C ILE A 277 23.46 12.56 -22.80
N LYS A 278 22.64 13.17 -21.95
CA LYS A 278 23.14 13.91 -20.77
C LYS A 278 23.95 13.02 -19.83
N GLN A 279 23.51 11.79 -19.59
CA GLN A 279 24.23 10.84 -18.73
C GLN A 279 25.51 10.34 -19.38
N LEU A 280 25.49 10.01 -20.69
CA LEU A 280 26.65 9.60 -21.47
C LEU A 280 27.69 10.71 -21.58
N VAL A 281 27.28 11.97 -21.73
CA VAL A 281 28.22 13.11 -21.78
C VAL A 281 28.77 13.44 -20.38
N ALA A 282 27.96 13.27 -19.33
CA ALA A 282 28.42 13.50 -17.96
C ALA A 282 29.37 12.40 -17.46
N TYR A 283 29.16 11.16 -17.90
CA TYR A 283 29.93 9.99 -17.47
C TYR A 283 31.07 9.64 -18.45
N GLY A 284 30.85 9.88 -19.75
CA GLY A 284 31.77 9.58 -20.83
C GLY A 284 32.92 10.58 -20.91
N GLN A 285 34.08 10.07 -21.29
CA GLN A 285 35.27 10.88 -21.53
C GLN A 285 35.14 11.66 -22.84
N GLN A 286 35.90 12.74 -23.00
CA GLN A 286 35.96 13.56 -24.24
C GLN A 286 36.21 12.73 -25.51
N ALA A 287 36.85 11.56 -25.36
CA ALA A 287 37.06 10.60 -26.44
C ALA A 287 35.73 10.13 -27.09
N LEU A 288 34.65 9.96 -26.31
CA LEU A 288 33.34 9.51 -26.81
C LEU A 288 32.71 10.51 -27.78
N LEU A 289 32.90 11.81 -27.54
CA LEU A 289 32.39 12.89 -28.41
C LEU A 289 33.12 12.93 -29.75
N SER A 290 34.38 12.50 -29.78
CA SER A 290 35.22 12.52 -30.98
C SER A 290 35.11 11.26 -31.85
N ILE A 291 34.35 10.25 -31.43
CA ILE A 291 34.13 9.04 -32.23
C ILE A 291 33.34 9.43 -33.49
N LYS A 292 33.78 8.89 -34.62
CA LYS A 292 33.15 9.08 -35.93
C LYS A 292 32.65 7.74 -36.45
N ASP A 293 31.48 7.75 -37.07
CA ASP A 293 30.93 6.59 -37.76
C ASP A 293 31.67 6.29 -39.08
N ILE A 294 31.22 5.27 -39.82
CA ILE A 294 31.74 4.93 -41.16
C ILE A 294 31.63 6.07 -42.19
N ASN A 295 30.73 7.04 -41.98
CA ASN A 295 30.56 8.20 -42.85
C ASN A 295 31.50 9.35 -42.44
N GLY A 296 32.20 9.23 -41.31
CA GLY A 296 33.03 10.27 -40.73
C GLY A 296 32.24 11.30 -39.90
N ASP A 297 30.95 11.06 -39.66
CA ASP A 297 30.05 11.92 -38.90
C ASP A 297 30.24 11.66 -37.40
N SER A 298 30.37 12.73 -36.62
CA SER A 298 30.23 12.65 -35.17
C SER A 298 28.75 12.63 -34.76
N ALA A 299 28.45 12.24 -33.53
CA ALA A 299 27.08 12.29 -33.00
C ALA A 299 26.44 13.68 -33.09
N ALA A 300 27.25 14.76 -33.02
CA ALA A 300 26.77 16.13 -33.21
C ALA A 300 26.38 16.41 -34.67
N ASP A 301 27.14 15.88 -35.63
CA ASP A 301 26.86 16.03 -37.07
C ASP A 301 25.57 15.31 -37.46
N ILE A 302 25.35 14.10 -36.92
CA ILE A 302 24.08 13.37 -37.09
C ILE A 302 22.91 14.17 -36.51
N ALA A 303 23.06 14.72 -35.30
CA ALA A 303 22.00 15.53 -34.67
C ALA A 303 21.64 16.77 -35.52
N MET A 304 22.63 17.45 -36.09
CA MET A 304 22.42 18.61 -36.97
C MET A 304 21.71 18.21 -38.26
N ARG A 305 22.13 17.10 -38.90
CA ARG A 305 21.50 16.59 -40.13
C ARG A 305 20.06 16.15 -39.91
N SER A 306 19.76 15.59 -38.74
CA SER A 306 18.41 15.17 -38.34
C SER A 306 17.52 16.32 -37.83
N GLY A 307 18.03 17.56 -37.78
CA GLY A 307 17.26 18.73 -37.32
C GLY A 307 17.07 18.81 -35.80
N LEU A 308 17.84 18.05 -35.01
CA LEU A 308 17.78 18.02 -33.55
C LEU A 308 18.68 19.11 -32.94
N GLU A 309 18.37 20.38 -33.20
CA GLU A 309 19.21 21.53 -32.81
C GLU A 309 19.53 21.57 -31.30
N ALA A 310 18.56 21.23 -30.45
CA ALA A 310 18.75 21.22 -29.01
C ALA A 310 19.72 20.12 -28.54
N VAL A 311 19.71 18.95 -29.20
CA VAL A 311 20.63 17.85 -28.94
C VAL A 311 22.04 18.24 -29.42
N ALA A 312 22.15 18.78 -30.63
CA ALA A 312 23.41 19.25 -31.20
C ALA A 312 24.06 20.33 -30.32
N LYS A 313 23.28 21.28 -29.80
CA LYS A 313 23.78 22.32 -28.89
C LYS A 313 24.36 21.76 -27.59
N VAL A 314 23.77 20.70 -27.04
CA VAL A 314 24.27 20.04 -25.82
C VAL A 314 25.58 19.30 -26.09
N LEU A 315 25.70 18.65 -27.25
CA LEU A 315 26.93 17.97 -27.66
C LEU A 315 28.06 18.96 -27.97
N LEU A 316 27.79 20.01 -28.75
CA LEU A 316 28.75 21.05 -29.11
C LEU A 316 29.21 21.89 -27.91
N LYS A 317 28.32 22.20 -26.96
CA LYS A 317 28.71 22.91 -25.73
C LYS A 317 29.70 22.10 -24.90
N SER A 318 29.67 20.78 -25.03
CA SER A 318 30.51 19.85 -24.28
C SER A 318 31.82 19.52 -24.99
N ASP A 319 31.95 19.91 -26.27
CA ASP A 319 33.16 19.77 -27.09
C ASP A 319 33.93 21.10 -27.21
N PRO A 320 35.08 21.27 -26.53
CA PRO A 320 35.84 22.52 -26.55
C PRO A 320 36.64 22.77 -27.85
N LYS A 321 36.65 21.86 -28.85
CA LYS A 321 37.54 21.96 -30.02
C LYS A 321 36.92 22.53 -31.30
N GLN A 322 35.62 22.84 -31.35
CA GLN A 322 35.00 23.40 -32.55
C GLN A 322 34.62 24.88 -32.36
N SER A 323 35.65 25.74 -32.37
CA SER A 323 35.53 27.19 -32.52
C SER A 323 36.04 27.60 -33.91
N CYS A 324 35.12 27.86 -34.83
CA CYS A 324 35.34 28.62 -36.08
C CYS A 324 33.98 28.79 -36.77
N SER A 325 33.62 29.87 -37.46
CA SER A 325 34.27 31.16 -37.75
C SER A 325 33.21 31.97 -38.48
N THR A 326 32.68 33.05 -37.89
CA THR A 326 31.77 33.95 -38.61
C THR A 326 32.59 35.03 -39.31
N SER A 327 32.63 34.98 -40.65
CA SER A 327 33.25 36.01 -41.48
C SER A 327 32.56 37.35 -41.28
N SER A 328 33.29 38.33 -40.74
CA SER A 328 32.85 39.71 -40.62
C SER A 328 32.81 40.38 -41.99
N ARG A 329 31.61 40.75 -42.46
CA ARG A 329 31.41 41.64 -43.61
C ARG A 329 31.12 43.04 -43.09
N SER A 330 31.85 44.03 -43.60
CA SER A 330 31.79 45.45 -43.24
C SER A 330 30.40 46.06 -43.45
N THR A 331 29.81 46.66 -42.41
CA THR A 331 28.60 47.49 -42.51
C THR A 331 28.84 48.92 -42.06
N SER A 332 28.32 49.85 -42.86
CA SER A 332 28.28 51.31 -42.72
C SER A 332 28.10 51.83 -41.28
N THR A 333 28.80 52.93 -40.96
CA THR A 333 28.88 53.61 -39.65
C THR A 333 27.51 53.93 -39.02
N LYS A 334 26.47 54.19 -39.82
CA LYS A 334 25.10 54.41 -39.29
C LYS A 334 24.43 53.12 -38.79
N GLY A 335 24.76 51.98 -39.38
CA GLY A 335 24.34 50.67 -38.89
C GLY A 335 25.04 50.31 -37.58
N ARG A 336 26.28 50.80 -37.37
CA ARG A 336 27.03 50.60 -36.13
C ARG A 336 26.36 51.27 -34.93
N ASP A 337 25.83 52.48 -35.10
CA ASP A 337 25.18 53.24 -34.02
C ASP A 337 23.81 52.65 -33.64
N ILE A 338 23.06 52.16 -34.63
CA ILE A 338 21.79 51.44 -34.42
C ILE A 338 22.07 50.11 -33.71
N VAL A 339 23.06 49.35 -34.19
CA VAL A 339 23.48 48.10 -33.55
C VAL A 339 23.98 48.35 -32.12
N SER A 340 24.71 49.44 -31.87
CA SER A 340 25.16 49.81 -30.52
C SER A 340 24.00 50.16 -29.59
N SER A 341 22.99 50.88 -30.09
CA SER A 341 21.78 51.21 -29.31
C SER A 341 20.94 49.97 -29.00
N VAL A 342 20.77 49.08 -29.98
CA VAL A 342 20.07 47.80 -29.80
C VAL A 342 20.86 46.90 -28.85
N GLN A 343 22.19 46.84 -28.97
CA GLN A 343 23.04 46.08 -28.06
C GLN A 343 22.92 46.60 -26.62
N GLN A 344 22.92 47.92 -26.40
CA GLN A 344 22.74 48.50 -25.07
C GLN A 344 21.35 48.18 -24.48
N ALA A 345 20.29 48.19 -25.29
CA ALA A 345 18.96 47.79 -24.84
C ALA A 345 18.91 46.30 -24.47
N VAL A 346 19.52 45.42 -25.27
CA VAL A 346 19.64 43.99 -24.98
C VAL A 346 20.45 43.77 -23.70
N ASP A 347 21.59 44.44 -23.54
CA ASP A 347 22.42 44.34 -22.33
C ASP A 347 21.65 44.82 -21.08
N SER A 348 20.80 45.85 -21.22
CA SER A 348 19.95 46.33 -20.12
C SER A 348 18.87 45.31 -19.72
N ILE A 349 18.26 44.65 -20.71
CA ILE A 349 17.26 43.59 -20.46
C ILE A 349 17.94 42.36 -19.86
N ASP A 350 19.14 42.00 -20.35
CA ASP A 350 19.92 40.89 -19.84
C ASP A 350 20.33 41.13 -18.38
N THR A 351 20.76 42.35 -18.03
CA THR A 351 21.09 42.69 -16.64
C THR A 351 19.88 42.63 -15.71
N GLU A 352 18.72 43.10 -16.16
CA GLU A 352 17.46 43.00 -15.40
C GLU A 352 17.01 41.54 -15.25
N TYR A 353 17.09 40.74 -16.32
CA TYR A 353 16.74 39.33 -16.31
C TYR A 353 17.67 38.50 -15.41
N ILE A 354 18.98 38.78 -15.44
CA ILE A 354 19.96 38.16 -14.54
C ILE A 354 19.66 38.54 -13.07
N ALA A 355 19.24 39.78 -12.79
CA ALA A 355 18.84 40.18 -11.45
C ALA A 355 17.58 39.42 -10.97
N GLN A 356 16.57 39.29 -11.83
CA GLN A 356 15.35 38.52 -11.53
C GLN A 356 15.64 37.03 -11.33
N LEU A 357 16.52 36.45 -12.14
CA LEU A 357 16.99 35.06 -11.97
C LEU A 357 17.64 34.87 -10.59
N ARG A 358 18.54 35.78 -10.19
CA ARG A 358 19.20 35.72 -8.87
C ARG A 358 18.21 35.84 -7.72
N GLU A 359 17.20 36.70 -7.83
CA GLU A 359 16.17 36.84 -6.81
C GLU A 359 15.32 35.56 -6.69
N ARG A 360 14.93 34.97 -7.83
CA ARG A 360 14.20 33.69 -7.85
C ARG A 360 15.03 32.54 -7.30
N ASP A 361 16.33 32.48 -7.61
CA ASP A 361 17.24 31.48 -7.05
C ASP A 361 17.36 31.64 -5.53
N GLN A 362 17.46 32.86 -5.01
CA GLN A 362 17.44 33.11 -3.56
C GLN A 362 16.11 32.72 -2.91
N ALA A 363 14.98 32.98 -3.57
CA ALA A 363 13.66 32.57 -3.09
C ALA A 363 13.52 31.04 -3.06
N LEU A 364 14.04 30.37 -4.09
CA LEU A 364 14.06 28.92 -4.20
C LEU A 364 14.93 28.29 -3.11
N GLU A 365 16.11 28.87 -2.82
CA GLU A 365 16.98 28.40 -1.74
C GLU A 365 16.29 28.55 -0.37
N LYS A 366 15.61 29.68 -0.11
CA LYS A 366 14.82 29.88 1.12
C LYS A 366 13.69 28.84 1.25
N ALA A 367 12.97 28.57 0.16
CA ALA A 367 11.92 27.57 0.14
C ALA A 367 12.48 26.15 0.39
N GLN A 368 13.62 25.81 -0.20
CA GLN A 368 14.30 24.54 0.05
C GLN A 368 14.72 24.37 1.51
N VAL A 369 15.26 25.43 2.14
CA VAL A 369 15.62 25.41 3.56
C VAL A 369 14.39 25.20 4.44
N GLN A 370 13.27 25.86 4.12
CA GLN A 370 12.01 25.64 4.83
C GLN A 370 11.49 24.21 4.67
N LEU A 371 11.55 23.66 3.46
CA LEU A 371 11.17 22.27 3.20
C LEU A 371 12.02 21.30 4.00
N ARG A 372 13.35 21.46 4.02
CA ARG A 372 14.26 20.63 4.83
C ARG A 372 13.90 20.67 6.32
N LYS A 373 13.59 21.85 6.87
CA LYS A 373 13.14 21.99 8.27
C LYS A 373 11.83 21.26 8.52
N ALA A 374 10.85 21.40 7.62
CA ALA A 374 9.57 20.72 7.74
C ALA A 374 9.74 19.19 7.65
N THR A 375 10.58 18.69 6.74
CA THR A 375 10.90 17.25 6.63
C THR A 375 11.56 16.72 7.90
N GLN A 376 12.51 17.46 8.48
CA GLN A 376 13.15 17.06 9.74
C GLN A 376 12.15 17.02 10.91
N GLN A 377 11.24 17.99 11.00
CA GLN A 377 10.19 17.98 12.01
C GLN A 377 9.23 16.79 11.85
N LEU A 378 8.86 16.47 10.61
CA LEU A 378 8.00 15.32 10.32
C LEU A 378 8.68 14.00 10.70
N GLN A 379 9.97 13.85 10.43
CA GLN A 379 10.76 12.68 10.86
C GLN A 379 10.85 12.55 12.39
N GLN A 380 11.03 13.68 13.10
CA GLN A 380 11.00 13.70 14.57
C GLN A 380 9.62 13.30 15.13
N LEU A 381 8.54 13.74 14.49
CA LEU A 381 7.19 13.34 14.90
C LEU A 381 6.93 11.86 14.63
N GLN A 382 7.36 11.33 13.48
CA GLN A 382 7.23 9.91 13.16
C GLN A 382 7.96 9.02 14.17
N THR A 383 9.20 9.35 14.52
CA THR A 383 9.96 8.59 15.54
C THR A 383 9.29 8.63 16.91
N LYS A 384 8.77 9.79 17.34
CA LYS A 384 7.99 9.91 18.59
C LYS A 384 6.70 9.08 18.58
N LEU A 385 6.01 9.05 17.44
CA LEU A 385 4.78 8.27 17.29
C LEU A 385 5.08 6.77 17.34
N GLN A 386 6.13 6.33 16.64
CA GLN A 386 6.60 4.95 16.66
C GLN A 386 7.04 4.50 18.07
N GLN A 387 7.71 5.38 18.82
CA GLN A 387 8.07 5.11 20.21
C GLN A 387 6.82 4.96 21.09
N LYS A 388 5.83 5.86 20.97
CA LYS A 388 4.58 5.74 21.73
C LYS A 388 3.79 4.48 21.39
N GLU A 389 3.80 4.06 20.13
CA GLU A 389 3.16 2.82 19.70
C GLU A 389 3.83 1.60 20.32
N LEU A 390 5.17 1.59 20.38
CA LEU A 390 5.94 0.54 21.04
C LEU A 390 5.66 0.52 22.56
N GLU A 391 5.62 1.68 23.20
CA GLU A 391 5.25 1.80 24.61
C GLU A 391 3.83 1.27 24.87
N ARG A 392 2.87 1.57 23.98
CA ARG A 392 1.50 1.02 24.06
C ARG A 392 1.49 -0.49 23.91
N GLN A 393 2.26 -1.04 22.96
CA GLN A 393 2.38 -2.49 22.80
C GLN A 393 3.01 -3.15 24.02
N GLN A 394 4.06 -2.57 24.59
CA GLN A 394 4.70 -3.06 25.82
C GLN A 394 3.73 -3.02 27.01
N GLN A 395 2.96 -1.94 27.15
CA GLN A 395 1.91 -1.83 28.17
C GLN A 395 0.82 -2.89 27.96
N GLN A 396 0.36 -3.12 26.74
CA GLN A 396 -0.60 -4.18 26.42
C GLN A 396 -0.04 -5.58 26.71
N HIS A 397 1.23 -5.84 26.39
CA HIS A 397 1.91 -7.09 26.74
C HIS A 397 2.02 -7.29 28.25
N ALA A 398 2.29 -6.21 29.01
CA ALA A 398 2.35 -6.24 30.46
C ALA A 398 0.96 -6.44 31.11
N GLU A 399 -0.08 -5.79 30.59
CA GLU A 399 -1.47 -5.96 31.03
C GLU A 399 -2.01 -7.37 30.76
N LEU A 400 -1.59 -8.00 29.67
CA LEU A 400 -1.96 -9.38 29.33
C LEU A 400 -1.17 -10.44 30.12
N ASN A 401 -0.27 -10.05 31.02
CA ASN A 401 0.54 -10.93 31.87
C ASN A 401 1.22 -12.08 31.10
N ILE A 402 1.59 -11.84 29.84
CA ILE A 402 2.22 -12.84 28.97
C ILE A 402 3.70 -12.89 29.35
N PRO A 403 4.20 -14.01 29.93
CA PRO A 403 5.60 -14.10 30.31
C PRO A 403 6.51 -13.99 29.08
N PRO A 404 7.67 -13.32 29.21
CA PRO A 404 8.66 -13.25 28.13
C PRO A 404 9.10 -14.66 27.74
N LEU A 405 9.47 -14.87 26.47
CA LEU A 405 9.86 -16.19 25.92
C LEU A 405 10.95 -16.90 26.75
N SER A 406 11.81 -16.12 27.42
CA SER A 406 12.85 -16.62 28.34
C SER A 406 12.31 -17.35 29.59
N LEU A 407 11.09 -17.04 30.02
CA LEU A 407 10.42 -17.70 31.15
C LEU A 407 9.63 -18.94 30.70
N LEU A 408 9.18 -18.98 29.44
CA LEU A 408 8.53 -20.15 28.83
C LEU A 408 9.52 -21.30 28.59
N GLU A 409 10.78 -20.98 28.28
CA GLU A 409 11.88 -21.97 28.19
C GLU A 409 12.15 -22.67 29.53
N GLN A 410 11.95 -22.01 30.67
CA GLN A 410 12.16 -22.63 32.00
C GLN A 410 11.07 -23.65 32.36
N CYS A 411 9.87 -23.51 31.76
CA CYS A 411 8.72 -24.36 32.04
C CYS A 411 8.48 -25.43 30.97
N ASN A 412 9.36 -25.53 29.95
CA ASN A 412 9.24 -26.50 28.85
C ASN A 412 7.85 -26.49 28.15
N MET A 413 7.19 -25.32 28.15
CA MET A 413 5.87 -25.14 27.56
C MET A 413 5.95 -24.21 26.36
N THR A 414 5.24 -24.56 25.29
CA THR A 414 5.09 -23.65 24.15
C THR A 414 4.14 -22.50 24.52
N ARG A 415 4.30 -21.35 23.85
CA ARG A 415 3.44 -20.17 24.04
C ARG A 415 1.95 -20.50 23.85
N GLU A 416 1.64 -21.42 22.95
CA GLU A 416 0.28 -21.89 22.67
C GLU A 416 -0.30 -22.69 23.84
N GLN A 417 0.48 -23.59 24.44
CA GLN A 417 0.05 -24.38 25.60
C GLN A 417 -0.23 -23.50 26.82
N TRP A 418 0.59 -22.47 27.05
CA TRP A 418 0.36 -21.53 28.15
C TRP A 418 -0.93 -20.73 27.95
N LEU A 419 -1.18 -20.26 26.72
CA LEU A 419 -2.42 -19.55 26.39
C LEU A 419 -3.65 -20.45 26.56
N GLU A 420 -3.58 -21.72 26.15
CA GLU A 420 -4.66 -22.69 26.38
C GLU A 420 -4.93 -22.92 27.87
N GLU A 421 -3.88 -22.99 28.69
CA GLU A 421 -4.02 -23.19 30.14
C GLU A 421 -4.61 -21.96 30.83
N GLN A 422 -4.19 -20.75 30.43
CA GLN A 422 -4.81 -19.51 30.89
C GLN A 422 -6.28 -19.42 30.46
N MET A 423 -6.60 -19.77 29.22
CA MET A 423 -7.99 -19.81 28.75
C MET A 423 -8.85 -20.76 29.59
N LYS A 424 -8.34 -21.96 29.94
CA LYS A 424 -9.03 -22.90 30.82
C LYS A 424 -9.24 -22.34 32.22
N LEU A 425 -8.23 -21.69 32.80
CA LEU A 425 -8.33 -21.09 34.13
C LEU A 425 -9.36 -19.95 34.16
N LEU A 426 -9.32 -19.05 33.17
CA LEU A 426 -10.30 -17.97 33.04
C LEU A 426 -11.72 -18.51 32.81
N GLN A 427 -11.88 -19.54 31.98
CA GLN A 427 -13.18 -20.20 31.79
C GLN A 427 -13.69 -20.77 33.11
N ALA A 428 -12.84 -21.46 33.88
CA ALA A 428 -13.20 -21.98 35.20
C ALA A 428 -13.63 -20.86 36.15
N GLN A 429 -12.87 -19.77 36.24
CA GLN A 429 -13.23 -18.61 37.07
C GLN A 429 -14.57 -17.98 36.66
N VAL A 430 -14.81 -17.80 35.36
CA VAL A 430 -16.10 -17.30 34.86
C VAL A 430 -17.24 -18.25 35.22
N THR A 431 -17.05 -19.58 35.13
CA THR A 431 -18.08 -20.54 35.55
C THR A 431 -18.37 -20.47 37.05
N THR A 432 -17.35 -20.32 37.90
CA THR A 432 -17.54 -20.18 39.35
C THR A 432 -18.27 -18.88 39.70
N HIS A 433 -17.88 -17.76 39.08
CA HIS A 433 -18.53 -16.47 39.31
C HIS A 433 -19.98 -16.45 38.79
N THR A 434 -20.26 -17.06 37.64
CA THR A 434 -21.63 -17.16 37.11
C THR A 434 -22.52 -18.01 38.01
N GLN A 435 -22.05 -19.15 38.51
CA GLN A 435 -22.76 -19.97 39.50
C GLN A 435 -23.03 -19.17 40.79
N THR A 436 -22.03 -18.46 41.30
CA THR A 436 -22.18 -17.63 42.50
C THR A 436 -23.22 -16.51 42.29
N ARG A 437 -23.18 -15.84 41.14
CA ARG A 437 -24.18 -14.82 40.77
C ARG A 437 -25.59 -15.40 40.69
N GLN A 438 -25.75 -16.62 40.17
CA GLN A 438 -27.04 -17.31 40.14
C GLN A 438 -27.58 -17.59 41.54
N VAL A 439 -26.75 -18.14 42.43
CA VAL A 439 -27.14 -18.42 43.82
C VAL A 439 -27.54 -17.13 44.55
N LEU A 440 -26.74 -16.08 44.43
CA LEU A 440 -27.05 -14.78 45.03
C LEU A 440 -28.34 -14.17 44.46
N SER A 441 -28.56 -14.28 43.14
CA SER A 441 -29.81 -13.83 42.51
C SER A 441 -31.02 -14.58 43.06
N GLN A 442 -30.92 -15.90 43.25
CA GLN A 442 -32.00 -16.69 43.84
C GLN A 442 -32.29 -16.28 45.28
N GLN A 443 -31.24 -16.01 46.08
CA GLN A 443 -31.39 -15.52 47.45
C GLN A 443 -32.08 -14.15 47.50
N ILE A 444 -31.73 -13.23 46.59
CA ILE A 444 -32.39 -11.92 46.47
C ILE A 444 -33.88 -12.11 46.16
N THR A 445 -34.23 -12.96 45.20
CA THR A 445 -35.64 -13.23 44.86
C THR A 445 -36.40 -13.86 46.03
N GLN A 446 -35.78 -14.79 46.77
CA GLN A 446 -36.39 -15.39 47.95
C GLN A 446 -36.63 -14.35 49.06
N LEU A 447 -35.65 -13.49 49.32
CA LEU A 447 -35.79 -12.41 50.29
C LEU A 447 -36.86 -11.41 49.86
N GLN A 448 -36.89 -10.99 48.60
CA GLN A 448 -37.93 -10.12 48.05
C GLN A 448 -39.32 -10.73 48.22
N ASN A 449 -39.50 -12.00 47.84
CA ASN A 449 -40.78 -12.68 48.00
C ASN A 449 -41.22 -12.73 49.47
N ARG A 450 -40.29 -13.00 50.39
CA ARG A 450 -40.59 -13.03 51.83
C ARG A 450 -40.96 -11.65 52.35
N THR A 451 -40.23 -10.61 51.96
CA THR A 451 -40.51 -9.21 52.32
C THR A 451 -41.87 -8.77 51.79
N SER A 452 -42.17 -9.02 50.51
CA SER A 452 -43.47 -8.70 49.91
C SER A 452 -44.62 -9.47 50.57
N GLN A 453 -44.42 -10.73 50.97
CA GLN A 453 -45.42 -11.48 51.73
C GLN A 453 -45.66 -10.88 53.12
N THR A 454 -44.61 -10.53 53.86
CA THR A 454 -44.75 -9.89 55.17
C THR A 454 -45.39 -8.52 55.07
N GLU A 455 -45.03 -7.75 54.06
CA GLU A 455 -45.62 -6.45 53.76
C GLU A 455 -47.11 -6.58 53.47
N LEU A 456 -47.52 -7.55 52.64
CA LEU A 456 -48.93 -7.82 52.36
C LEU A 456 -49.69 -8.26 53.63
N GLN A 457 -49.08 -9.05 54.51
CA GLN A 457 -49.68 -9.44 55.79
C GLN A 457 -49.89 -8.22 56.70
N CYS A 458 -48.89 -7.34 56.81
CA CYS A 458 -49.01 -6.08 57.55
C CYS A 458 -50.09 -5.17 56.97
N LYS A 459 -50.14 -5.00 55.64
CA LYS A 459 -51.19 -4.22 54.96
C LYS A 459 -52.59 -4.78 55.22
N ARG A 460 -52.76 -6.11 55.22
CA ARG A 460 -54.04 -6.76 55.57
C ARG A 460 -54.48 -6.51 57.00
N LEU A 461 -53.54 -6.50 57.96
CA LEU A 461 -53.84 -6.18 59.35
C LEU A 461 -54.28 -4.71 59.50
N ILE A 462 -53.56 -3.77 58.90
CA ILE A 462 -53.90 -2.34 58.94
C ILE A 462 -55.27 -2.11 58.27
N ALA A 463 -55.50 -2.70 57.10
CA ALA A 463 -56.79 -2.68 56.40
C ALA A 463 -57.94 -3.18 57.29
N ALA A 464 -57.74 -4.28 58.03
CA ALA A 464 -58.75 -4.83 58.93
C ALA A 464 -59.00 -3.94 60.16
N CYS A 465 -57.94 -3.37 60.76
CA CYS A 465 -58.06 -2.49 61.92
C CYS A 465 -58.74 -1.14 61.59
N CYS A 466 -58.47 -0.59 60.39
CA CYS A 466 -58.99 0.70 59.96
C CYS A 466 -60.23 0.59 59.05
N ASN A 467 -60.72 -0.63 58.80
CA ASN A 467 -61.85 -0.96 57.92
C ASN A 467 -61.73 -0.36 56.51
N LEU A 468 -60.54 -0.51 55.90
CA LEU A 468 -60.17 0.02 54.60
C LEU A 468 -59.82 -1.12 53.62
N PRO A 469 -60.01 -0.95 52.30
CA PRO A 469 -59.52 -1.90 51.31
C PRO A 469 -57.98 -1.88 51.24
N VAL A 470 -57.36 -3.08 51.12
CA VAL A 470 -55.90 -3.30 51.16
C VAL A 470 -55.14 -2.43 50.15
N ASP A 471 -55.73 -2.17 48.98
CA ASP A 471 -55.11 -1.38 47.90
C ASP A 471 -55.00 0.12 48.21
N LYS A 472 -55.71 0.61 49.23
CA LYS A 472 -55.68 2.03 49.66
C LYS A 472 -54.84 2.27 50.91
N VAL A 473 -54.27 1.21 51.51
CA VAL A 473 -53.48 1.30 52.75
C VAL A 473 -52.22 2.15 52.53
N ASP A 474 -51.54 2.00 51.40
CA ASP A 474 -50.31 2.74 51.07
C ASP A 474 -50.50 4.25 50.95
N LEU A 475 -51.68 4.68 50.46
CA LEU A 475 -52.00 6.09 50.28
C LEU A 475 -52.34 6.80 51.60
N LEU A 476 -52.69 6.02 52.63
CA LEU A 476 -53.13 6.53 53.93
C LEU A 476 -52.11 6.25 55.05
N LEU A 477 -51.02 5.54 54.74
CA LEU A 477 -49.96 5.20 55.69
C LEU A 477 -49.26 6.45 56.24
N ASP A 478 -48.83 7.39 55.40
CA ASP A 478 -48.13 8.60 55.85
C ASP A 478 -49.03 9.54 56.69
N PRO A 479 -50.30 9.83 56.29
CA PRO A 479 -51.22 10.61 57.12
C PRO A 479 -51.58 9.94 58.45
N LEU A 480 -51.75 8.61 58.48
CA LEU A 480 -52.06 7.87 59.71
C LEU A 480 -50.87 7.83 60.67
N LEU A 481 -49.64 7.69 60.14
CA LEU A 481 -48.42 7.73 60.93
C LEU A 481 -48.21 9.12 61.55
N ALA A 482 -48.37 10.18 60.75
CA ALA A 482 -48.27 11.56 61.22
C ALA A 482 -49.32 11.90 62.29
N ALA A 483 -50.54 11.36 62.17
CA ALA A 483 -51.59 11.52 63.17
C ALA A 483 -51.23 10.82 64.50
N VAL A 484 -50.74 9.58 64.44
CA VAL A 484 -50.31 8.81 65.63
C VAL A 484 -49.09 9.44 66.32
N GLU A 485 -48.13 9.98 65.57
CA GLU A 485 -46.96 10.66 66.15
C GLU A 485 -47.30 12.03 66.77
N SER A 486 -48.41 12.64 66.34
CA SER A 486 -48.89 13.93 66.87
C SER A 486 -49.75 13.82 68.13
N ASP A 487 -50.27 12.62 68.45
CA ASP A 487 -51.01 12.36 69.68
C ASP A 487 -50.05 12.07 70.86
N PRO A 488 -50.23 12.70 72.04
CA PRO A 488 -49.42 12.39 73.21
C PRO A 488 -49.68 10.94 73.66
N PRO A 489 -48.69 10.25 74.27
CA PRO A 489 -48.83 8.85 74.66
C PRO A 489 -49.84 8.72 75.80
N ASP A 490 -51.09 8.42 75.46
CA ASP A 490 -52.12 8.08 76.45
C ASP A 490 -51.84 6.71 77.10
N GLU A 491 -52.39 6.49 78.30
CA GLU A 491 -52.21 5.26 79.11
C GLU A 491 -52.52 3.95 78.38
N SER A 492 -53.31 4.01 77.29
CA SER A 492 -53.62 2.88 76.40
C SER A 492 -52.40 2.39 75.59
N PHE A 493 -51.47 3.28 75.23
CA PHE A 493 -50.26 2.95 74.49
C PHE A 493 -49.29 2.11 75.35
N GLN A 494 -49.19 2.41 76.65
CA GLN A 494 -48.41 1.60 77.59
C GLN A 494 -48.99 0.20 77.80
N GLN A 495 -50.32 0.04 77.76
CA GLN A 495 -50.98 -1.26 77.84
C GLN A 495 -50.75 -2.11 76.58
N VAL A 496 -50.78 -1.48 75.39
CA VAL A 496 -50.49 -2.16 74.11
C VAL A 496 -49.01 -2.54 74.02
N VAL A 497 -48.09 -1.69 74.48
CA VAL A 497 -46.65 -2.01 74.57
C VAL A 497 -46.40 -3.16 75.55
N GLY A 498 -47.05 -3.16 76.72
CA GLY A 498 -46.98 -4.26 77.68
C GLY A 498 -47.56 -5.58 77.14
N PHE A 499 -48.65 -5.51 76.37
CA PHE A 499 -49.23 -6.67 75.68
C PHE A 499 -48.32 -7.21 74.58
N MET A 500 -47.73 -6.33 73.75
CA MET A 500 -46.78 -6.73 72.70
C MET A 500 -45.49 -7.33 73.26
N ASP A 501 -45.00 -6.85 74.40
CA ASP A 501 -43.87 -7.47 75.11
C ASP A 501 -44.20 -8.84 75.74
N GLY A 502 -45.47 -9.06 76.11
CA GLY A 502 -45.97 -10.38 76.53
C GLY A 502 -46.03 -11.38 75.38
N VAL A 503 -46.44 -10.92 74.18
CA VAL A 503 -46.49 -11.75 72.96
C VAL A 503 -45.09 -12.07 72.43
N LYS A 504 -44.13 -11.13 72.52
CA LYS A 504 -42.72 -11.37 72.16
C LYS A 504 -42.06 -12.42 73.06
N ARG A 505 -42.33 -12.38 74.38
CA ARG A 505 -41.78 -13.37 75.32
C ARG A 505 -42.30 -14.80 75.09
N LYS A 506 -43.55 -14.96 74.63
CA LYS A 506 -44.13 -16.27 74.27
C LYS A 506 -43.62 -16.88 72.96
N ARG A 507 -42.91 -16.12 72.11
CA ARG A 507 -42.29 -16.63 70.86
C ARG A 507 -40.85 -17.13 71.04
N HIS A 508 -40.24 -16.92 72.20
CA HIS A 508 -38.86 -17.33 72.53
C HIS A 508 -38.78 -18.43 73.60
N HIS A 509 -39.91 -19.02 73.97
CA HIS A 509 -40.01 -20.42 74.43
C HIS A 509 -40.58 -21.23 73.28
#